data_AF-A0A6M3IKZ7-F1
#
_entry.id   AF-A0A6M3IKZ7-F1
#
_cell.length_a   1.000
_cell.length_b   1.000
_cell.length_c   1.000
_cell.angle_alpha   90.00
_cell.angle_beta   90.00
_cell.angle_gamma   90.00
#
_symmetry.space_group_name_H-M   'P 1'
#
loop_
_entity.id
_entity.type
_entity.pdbx_description
1 polymer ?
#
loop_
_entity_poly.entity_id
_entity_poly.type
_entity_poly.pdbx_seq_one_letter_code
_entity_poly.pdbx_strand_id
1 'polypeptide(L)'
;MLKKLNDYLLFDTEDGGGQNKGADAPKPAEIDKFLEKNNYLDGELKKVIKERDDAKSKLREIEDADKIKKGELETLLNEKKTEITNLQTELEKQKSIAAKWSDFEEKKRAKIKELIGDKYKPSMDKLDLVDLEELIETIIPKDTTEVDNGGKPTKPEKTELTEAEKVEAKRMGMDEEYYIQYKETRKKLKGET
;
A
#
# COMPACT_ATOMS: atom_id res chain seq x y z
N MET A 1 56.40 27.79 3.59
CA MET A 1 56.89 29.09 4.13
C MET A 1 57.72 28.94 5.40
N LEU A 2 57.54 27.90 6.22
CA LEU A 2 58.45 27.55 7.33
C LEU A 2 59.91 27.31 6.90
N LYS A 3 60.14 26.92 5.64
CA LYS A 3 61.49 26.67 5.10
C LYS A 3 62.39 27.91 5.13
N LYS A 4 61.85 29.12 4.91
CA LYS A 4 62.66 30.35 4.88
C LYS A 4 63.10 30.83 6.27
N LEU A 5 62.40 30.45 7.33
CA LEU A 5 62.82 30.75 8.71
C LEU A 5 63.74 29.66 9.27
N ASN A 6 63.51 28.40 8.89
CA ASN A 6 64.33 27.28 9.34
C ASN A 6 65.74 27.30 8.71
N ASP A 7 65.87 27.79 7.47
CA ASP A 7 67.17 28.06 6.85
C ASP A 7 67.90 29.27 7.47
N TYR A 8 67.24 30.06 8.34
CA TYR A 8 67.79 31.27 8.98
C TYR A 8 68.23 31.03 10.44
N LEU A 9 67.73 29.98 11.09
CA LEU A 9 68.03 29.63 12.49
C LEU A 9 69.03 28.47 12.64
N LEU A 10 69.36 27.77 11.54
CA LEU A 10 70.48 26.83 11.48
C LEU A 10 71.65 27.50 10.73
N PHE A 11 72.39 28.40 11.40
CA PHE A 11 73.80 28.56 11.06
C PHE A 11 74.57 27.55 11.91
N ASP A 12 74.95 26.46 11.26
CA ASP A 12 75.90 25.48 11.75
C ASP A 12 77.14 26.18 12.30
N THR A 13 77.44 25.90 13.57
CA THR A 13 78.76 26.10 14.15
C THR A 13 79.71 25.02 13.64
N GLU A 14 80.08 25.03 12.37
CA GLU A 14 81.23 24.25 11.90
C GLU A 14 82.08 25.02 10.89
N ASP A 15 83.38 25.03 11.18
CA ASP A 15 84.48 25.63 10.45
C ASP A 15 84.45 25.34 8.95
N GLY A 16 84.58 26.39 8.13
CA GLY A 16 84.80 26.22 6.70
C GLY A 16 84.81 27.54 5.93
N GLY A 17 86.00 28.13 5.80
CA GLY A 17 86.22 29.39 5.09
C GLY A 17 85.67 29.38 3.65
N GLY A 18 84.72 30.27 3.38
CA GLY A 18 84.25 30.61 2.05
C GLY A 18 83.72 32.03 2.08
N GLN A 19 84.32 32.92 1.30
CA GLN A 19 83.94 34.33 1.15
C GLN A 19 82.51 34.44 0.62
N ASN A 20 81.53 34.42 1.52
CA ASN A 20 80.15 34.73 1.21
C ASN A 20 80.00 36.25 1.35
N LYS A 21 79.72 36.94 0.24
CA LYS A 21 79.31 38.35 0.26
C LYS A 21 78.11 38.43 1.20
N GLY A 22 78.31 39.04 2.36
CA GLY A 22 77.35 39.08 3.45
C GLY A 22 76.00 39.56 2.93
N ALA A 23 75.02 38.65 2.92
CA ALA A 23 73.65 39.10 3.00
C ALA A 23 73.56 39.86 4.33
N ASP A 24 73.46 41.19 4.27
CA ASP A 24 73.24 42.02 5.45
C ASP A 24 72.10 41.38 6.26
N ALA A 25 72.32 41.16 7.55
CA ALA A 25 71.28 40.67 8.43
C ALA A 25 70.06 41.60 8.29
N PRO A 26 68.84 41.05 8.13
CA PRO A 26 67.64 41.85 7.95
C PRO A 26 67.54 42.84 9.11
N LYS A 27 67.33 44.11 8.77
CA LYS A 27 67.27 45.16 9.78
C LYS A 27 66.10 44.86 10.72
N PRO A 28 66.19 45.20 12.02
CA PRO A 28 65.12 44.92 12.99
C PRO A 28 63.71 45.31 12.51
N ALA A 29 63.59 46.45 11.82
CA ALA A 29 62.33 46.93 11.25
C ALA A 29 61.73 46.02 10.14
N GLU A 30 62.54 45.21 9.45
CA GLU A 30 62.08 44.23 8.46
C GLU A 30 61.58 42.95 9.13
N ILE A 31 62.18 42.57 10.25
CA ILE A 31 61.76 41.43 11.09
C ILE A 31 60.38 41.74 11.70
N ASP A 32 60.18 42.94 12.24
CA ASP A 32 58.91 43.35 12.86
C ASP A 32 57.75 43.32 11.85
N LYS A 33 57.96 43.86 10.64
CA LYS A 33 56.97 43.81 9.56
C LYS A 33 56.63 42.38 9.13
N PHE A 34 57.62 41.49 9.16
CA PHE A 34 57.41 40.09 8.82
C PHE A 34 56.60 39.35 9.90
N LEU A 35 56.88 39.61 11.17
CA LEU A 35 56.12 39.06 12.30
C LEU A 35 54.67 39.56 12.31
N GLU A 36 54.45 40.85 12.07
CA GLU A 36 53.11 41.43 11.97
C GLU A 36 52.30 40.79 10.83
N LYS A 37 52.92 40.63 9.65
CA LYS A 37 52.30 39.94 8.51
C LYS A 37 51.97 38.48 8.82
N ASN A 38 52.85 37.76 9.52
CA ASN A 38 52.58 36.37 9.90
C ASN A 38 51.44 36.27 10.91
N ASN A 39 51.38 37.16 11.90
CA ASN A 39 50.28 37.19 12.87
C ASN A 39 48.95 37.48 12.19
N TYR A 40 48.94 38.41 11.23
CA TYR A 40 47.77 38.68 10.39
C TYR A 40 47.35 37.43 9.58
N LEU A 41 48.29 36.80 8.90
CA LEU A 41 48.02 35.59 8.10
C LEU A 41 47.56 34.41 8.96
N ASP A 42 48.10 34.23 10.17
CA ASP A 42 47.65 33.20 11.12
C ASP A 42 46.21 33.48 11.60
N GLY A 43 45.87 34.75 11.84
CA GLY A 43 44.51 35.18 12.15
C GLY A 43 43.52 34.87 11.02
N GLU A 44 43.88 35.19 9.77
CA GLU A 44 43.06 34.89 8.60
C GLU A 44 42.93 33.38 8.36
N LEU A 45 44.02 32.62 8.54
CA LEU A 45 43.99 31.16 8.42
C LEU A 45 43.03 30.53 9.43
N LYS A 46 43.03 31.00 10.69
CA LYS A 46 42.11 30.54 11.73
C LYS A 46 40.65 30.83 11.37
N LYS A 47 40.36 32.01 10.80
CA LYS A 47 39.00 32.35 10.33
C LYS A 47 38.56 31.42 9.21
N VAL A 48 39.39 31.23 8.19
CA VAL A 48 39.08 30.35 7.06
C VAL A 48 38.88 28.89 7.51
N ILE A 49 39.68 28.41 8.46
CA ILE A 49 39.49 27.08 9.05
C ILE A 49 38.14 26.97 9.74
N LYS A 50 37.76 27.97 10.53
CA LYS A 50 36.45 28.00 11.20
C LYS A 50 35.30 28.00 10.20
N GLU A 51 35.36 28.86 9.19
CA GLU A 51 34.34 28.93 8.13
C GLU A 51 34.20 27.62 7.37
N ARG A 52 35.32 26.95 7.06
CA ARG A 52 35.33 25.62 6.45
C ARG A 52 34.62 24.59 7.33
N ASP A 53 34.93 24.58 8.63
CA ASP A 53 34.35 23.61 9.56
C ASP A 53 32.85 23.85 9.78
N ASP A 54 32.43 25.12 9.85
CA ASP A 54 31.03 25.53 9.89
C ASP A 54 30.28 25.09 8.61
N ALA A 55 30.87 25.30 7.43
CA ALA A 55 30.30 24.87 6.16
C ALA A 55 30.19 23.33 6.08
N LYS A 56 31.20 22.61 6.58
CA LYS A 56 31.20 21.14 6.62
C LYS A 56 30.11 20.60 7.57
N SER A 57 29.87 21.27 8.70
CA SER A 57 28.78 20.91 9.61
C SER A 57 27.42 21.07 8.93
N LYS A 58 27.18 22.23 8.30
CA LYS A 58 25.93 22.49 7.56
C LYS A 58 25.71 21.49 6.42
N LEU A 59 26.77 21.11 5.72
CA LEU A 59 26.67 20.11 4.65
C LEU A 59 26.23 18.74 5.19
N ARG A 60 26.73 18.30 6.35
CA ARG A 60 26.29 17.07 6.99
C ARG A 60 24.82 17.12 7.41
N GLU A 61 24.38 18.25 7.97
CA GLU A 61 22.97 18.43 8.35
C GLU A 61 22.04 18.31 7.13
N ILE A 62 22.43 18.87 5.98
CA ILE A 62 21.67 18.74 4.73
C ILE A 62 21.66 17.28 4.26
N GLU A 63 22.81 16.61 4.24
CA GLU A 63 22.90 15.20 3.82
C GLU A 63 22.02 14.28 4.68
N ASP A 64 21.98 14.49 5.99
CA ASP A 64 21.15 13.69 6.89
C ASP A 64 19.66 14.02 6.73
N ALA A 65 19.29 15.28 6.52
CA ALA A 65 17.92 15.66 6.18
C ALA A 65 17.46 15.03 4.85
N ASP A 66 18.32 14.97 3.84
CA ASP A 66 18.01 14.36 2.55
C ASP A 66 17.88 12.84 2.66
N LYS A 67 18.69 12.17 3.48
CA LYS A 67 18.52 10.73 3.78
C LYS A 67 17.18 10.45 4.45
N ILE A 68 16.80 11.26 5.44
CA ILE A 68 15.50 11.12 6.14
C ILE A 68 14.35 11.27 5.13
N LYS A 69 14.35 12.36 4.35
CA LYS A 69 13.33 12.60 3.31
C LYS A 69 13.25 11.47 2.29
N LYS A 70 14.40 10.97 1.84
CA LYS A 70 14.44 9.84 0.89
C LYS A 70 13.82 8.58 1.49
N GLY A 71 14.13 8.27 2.75
CA GLY A 71 13.52 7.16 3.48
C GLY A 71 12.00 7.30 3.62
N GLU A 72 11.51 8.49 3.98
CA GLU A 72 10.07 8.79 4.06
C GLU A 72 9.36 8.59 2.71
N LEU A 73 9.97 9.07 1.61
CA LEU A 73 9.42 8.89 0.27
C LEU A 73 9.43 7.42 -0.19
N GLU A 74 10.46 6.65 0.17
CA GLU A 74 10.51 5.21 -0.11
C GLU A 74 9.43 4.44 0.65
N THR A 75 9.18 4.79 1.93
CA THR A 75 8.06 4.23 2.71
C THR A 75 6.72 4.57 2.05
N LEU A 76 6.48 5.85 1.73
CA LEU A 76 5.23 6.29 1.09
C LEU A 76 5.02 5.59 -0.27
N LEU A 77 6.07 5.40 -1.05
CA LEU A 77 6.01 4.69 -2.32
C LEU A 77 5.59 3.23 -2.12
N ASN A 78 6.14 2.54 -1.11
CA ASN A 78 5.78 1.17 -0.79
C ASN A 78 4.35 1.05 -0.27
N GLU A 79 3.90 1.99 0.56
CA GLU A 79 2.50 2.07 0.99
C GLU A 79 1.56 2.24 -0.21
N LYS A 80 1.86 3.16 -1.13
CA LYS A 80 1.03 3.36 -2.33
C LYS A 80 1.02 2.17 -3.28
N LYS A 81 2.15 1.48 -3.46
CA LYS A 81 2.19 0.22 -4.23
C LYS A 81 1.32 -0.87 -3.61
N THR A 82 1.33 -0.97 -2.28
CA THR A 82 0.50 -1.91 -1.54
C THR A 82 -0.98 -1.58 -1.70
N GLU A 83 -1.35 -0.30 -1.57
CA GLU A 83 -2.72 0.19 -1.76
C GLU A 83 -3.23 -0.12 -3.18
N ILE A 84 -2.43 0.15 -4.21
CA ILE A 84 -2.77 -0.18 -5.61
C ILE A 84 -3.01 -1.68 -5.79
N THR A 85 -2.14 -2.51 -5.23
CA THR A 85 -2.25 -3.98 -5.34
C THR A 85 -3.53 -4.48 -4.67
N ASN A 86 -3.88 -3.93 -3.50
CA ASN A 86 -5.12 -4.26 -2.80
C ASN A 86 -6.35 -3.84 -3.61
N LEU A 87 -6.35 -2.63 -4.17
CA LEU A 87 -7.45 -2.13 -5.02
C LEU A 87 -7.62 -2.98 -6.29
N GLN A 88 -6.53 -3.39 -6.93
CA GLN A 88 -6.58 -4.29 -8.08
C GLN A 88 -7.18 -5.65 -7.72
N THR A 89 -6.80 -6.20 -6.56
CA THR A 89 -7.34 -7.47 -6.07
C THR A 89 -8.84 -7.37 -5.79
N GLU A 90 -9.28 -6.30 -5.12
CA GLU A 90 -10.71 -6.09 -4.84
C GLU A 90 -11.50 -5.85 -6.13
N LEU A 91 -10.93 -5.14 -7.12
CA LEU A 91 -11.56 -4.96 -8.42
C LEU A 91 -11.79 -6.29 -9.14
N GLU A 92 -10.79 -7.17 -9.17
CA GLU A 92 -10.94 -8.50 -9.80
C GLU A 92 -11.94 -9.38 -9.06
N LYS A 93 -11.99 -9.28 -7.73
CA LYS A 93 -13.02 -9.95 -6.93
C LYS A 93 -14.42 -9.44 -7.26
N GLN A 94 -14.62 -8.13 -7.36
CA GLN A 94 -15.90 -7.53 -7.74
C GLN A 94 -16.32 -7.94 -9.15
N LYS A 95 -15.39 -7.97 -10.11
CA LYS A 95 -15.66 -8.49 -11.47
C LYS A 95 -16.09 -9.96 -11.44
N SER A 96 -15.45 -10.79 -10.62
CA SER A 96 -15.84 -12.20 -10.47
C SER A 96 -17.24 -12.34 -9.87
N ILE A 97 -17.58 -11.53 -8.86
CA ILE A 97 -18.91 -11.51 -8.26
C ILE A 97 -19.96 -11.06 -9.29
N ALA A 98 -19.69 -9.99 -10.03
CA ALA A 98 -20.57 -9.49 -11.08
C ALA A 98 -20.83 -10.54 -12.17
N ALA A 99 -19.79 -11.27 -12.61
CA ALA A 99 -19.94 -12.36 -13.56
C ALA A 99 -20.83 -13.49 -13.02
N LYS A 100 -20.62 -13.91 -11.76
CA LYS A 100 -21.46 -14.93 -11.10
C LYS A 100 -22.91 -14.47 -10.96
N TRP A 101 -23.13 -13.18 -10.67
CA TRP A 101 -24.46 -12.62 -10.57
C TRP A 101 -25.17 -12.58 -11.92
N SER A 102 -24.47 -12.16 -12.98
CA SER A 102 -24.97 -12.20 -14.35
C SER A 102 -25.36 -13.62 -14.78
N ASP A 103 -24.50 -14.61 -14.51
CA ASP A 103 -24.77 -16.02 -14.81
C ASP A 103 -26.00 -16.54 -14.03
N PHE A 104 -26.14 -16.14 -12.76
CA PHE A 104 -27.29 -16.49 -11.93
C PHE A 104 -28.58 -15.87 -12.46
N GLU A 105 -28.55 -14.59 -12.80
CA GLU A 105 -29.69 -13.85 -13.34
C GLU A 105 -30.14 -14.45 -14.67
N GLU A 106 -29.21 -14.77 -15.57
CA GLU A 106 -29.51 -15.40 -16.86
C GLU A 106 -30.17 -16.77 -16.69
N LYS A 107 -29.63 -17.62 -15.80
CA LYS A 107 -30.21 -18.94 -15.49
C LYS A 107 -31.61 -18.83 -14.89
N LYS A 108 -31.81 -17.89 -13.96
CA LYS A 108 -33.13 -17.60 -13.38
C LYS A 108 -34.10 -17.17 -14.49
N ARG A 109 -33.75 -16.17 -15.30
CA ARG A 109 -34.59 -15.71 -16.42
C ARG A 109 -34.93 -16.83 -17.40
N ALA A 110 -33.98 -17.70 -17.73
CA ALA A 110 -34.24 -18.85 -18.60
C ALA A 110 -35.28 -19.80 -18.00
N LYS A 111 -35.19 -20.10 -16.70
CA LYS A 111 -36.17 -20.94 -15.98
C LYS A 111 -37.55 -20.30 -15.92
N ILE A 112 -37.61 -18.98 -15.69
CA ILE A 112 -38.87 -18.22 -15.68
C ILE A 112 -39.55 -18.29 -17.06
N LYS A 113 -38.78 -18.12 -18.15
CA LYS A 113 -39.27 -18.23 -19.53
C LYS A 113 -39.82 -19.63 -19.84
N GLU A 114 -39.23 -20.67 -19.28
CA GLU A 114 -39.72 -22.05 -19.41
C GLU A 114 -41.06 -22.25 -18.68
N LEU A 115 -41.20 -21.72 -17.45
CA LEU A 115 -42.39 -21.91 -16.61
C LEU A 115 -43.64 -21.20 -17.14
N ILE A 116 -43.50 -19.97 -17.66
CA ILE A 116 -44.64 -19.14 -18.06
C ILE A 116 -45.07 -19.40 -19.53
N GLY A 117 -44.18 -19.98 -20.34
CA GLY A 117 -44.43 -20.33 -21.74
C GLY A 117 -44.50 -19.13 -22.69
N ASP A 118 -44.71 -19.41 -23.99
CA ASP A 118 -44.58 -18.42 -25.08
C ASP A 118 -45.57 -17.26 -25.03
N LYS A 119 -46.66 -17.39 -24.25
CA LYS A 119 -47.75 -16.40 -24.19
C LYS A 119 -47.32 -15.06 -23.57
N TYR A 120 -46.33 -15.04 -22.68
CA TYR A 120 -45.89 -13.83 -21.97
C TYR A 120 -44.43 -13.43 -22.25
N LYS A 121 -43.73 -14.18 -23.11
CA LYS A 121 -42.32 -13.96 -23.52
C LYS A 121 -42.00 -12.51 -23.92
N PRO A 122 -42.80 -11.82 -24.76
CA PRO A 122 -42.46 -10.47 -25.25
C PRO A 122 -42.47 -9.39 -24.16
N SER A 123 -43.16 -9.64 -23.04
CA SER A 123 -43.28 -8.71 -21.92
C SER A 123 -42.14 -8.91 -20.90
N MET A 124 -41.48 -10.07 -20.90
CA MET A 124 -40.49 -10.44 -19.88
C MET A 124 -39.11 -9.81 -20.05
N ASP A 125 -38.69 -9.57 -21.29
CA ASP A 125 -37.35 -9.03 -21.57
C ASP A 125 -37.19 -7.58 -21.09
N LYS A 126 -38.29 -6.94 -20.68
CA LYS A 126 -38.33 -5.57 -20.14
C LYS A 126 -38.48 -5.50 -18.63
N LEU A 127 -38.77 -6.62 -17.98
CA LEU A 127 -38.98 -6.71 -16.53
C LEU A 127 -37.67 -7.06 -15.84
N ASP A 128 -37.45 -6.49 -14.65
CA ASP A 128 -36.32 -6.92 -13.82
C ASP A 128 -36.59 -8.32 -13.23
N LEU A 129 -35.58 -8.91 -12.57
CA LEU A 129 -35.73 -10.27 -12.05
C LEU A 129 -36.79 -10.34 -10.93
N VAL A 130 -36.97 -9.26 -10.17
CA VAL A 130 -37.90 -9.19 -9.04
C VAL A 130 -39.33 -9.13 -9.56
N ASP A 131 -39.59 -8.26 -10.53
CA ASP A 131 -40.87 -8.14 -11.22
C ASP A 131 -41.27 -9.46 -11.91
N LEU A 132 -40.28 -10.19 -12.46
CA LEU A 132 -40.51 -11.50 -13.06
C LEU A 132 -40.87 -12.59 -12.04
N GLU A 133 -40.29 -12.55 -10.85
CA GLU A 133 -40.62 -13.48 -9.76
C GLU A 133 -42.03 -13.19 -9.20
N GLU A 134 -42.40 -11.92 -9.03
CA GLU A 134 -43.77 -11.53 -8.66
C GLU A 134 -44.80 -11.95 -9.72
N LEU A 135 -44.44 -11.83 -11.00
CA LEU A 135 -45.28 -12.28 -12.11
C LEU A 135 -45.49 -13.80 -12.08
N ILE A 136 -44.47 -14.59 -11.72
CA ILE A 136 -44.64 -16.03 -11.52
C ILE A 136 -45.62 -16.31 -10.39
N GLU A 137 -45.47 -15.65 -9.23
CA GLU A 137 -46.35 -15.91 -8.08
C GLU A 137 -47.82 -15.56 -8.35
N THR A 138 -48.07 -14.62 -9.26
CA THR A 138 -49.41 -14.20 -9.67
C THR A 138 -50.00 -15.05 -10.80
N ILE A 139 -49.18 -15.55 -11.73
CA ILE A 139 -49.65 -16.36 -12.88
C ILE A 139 -49.73 -17.85 -12.55
N ILE A 140 -48.78 -18.37 -11.76
CA ILE A 140 -48.75 -19.75 -11.30
C ILE A 140 -49.16 -19.73 -9.83
N PRO A 141 -50.46 -19.91 -9.50
CA PRO A 141 -50.85 -20.14 -8.12
C PRO A 141 -50.04 -21.35 -7.60
N LYS A 142 -49.38 -21.19 -6.44
CA LYS A 142 -48.69 -22.28 -5.75
C LYS A 142 -49.65 -23.46 -5.71
N ASP A 143 -49.34 -24.52 -6.46
CA ASP A 143 -50.20 -25.70 -6.50
C ASP A 143 -50.46 -26.11 -5.05
N THR A 144 -51.74 -26.10 -4.75
CA THR A 144 -52.35 -26.46 -3.49
C THR A 144 -51.84 -27.83 -3.06
N THR A 145 -51.33 -27.89 -1.83
CA THR A 145 -51.42 -29.04 -0.91
C THR A 145 -51.24 -30.41 -1.55
N GLU A 146 -50.11 -31.07 -1.28
CA GLU A 146 -50.10 -32.54 -1.28
C GLU A 146 -51.31 -33.01 -0.47
N VAL A 147 -52.21 -33.71 -1.15
CA VAL A 147 -53.33 -34.41 -0.55
C VAL A 147 -52.92 -35.87 -0.50
N ASP A 148 -53.00 -36.47 0.69
CA ASP A 148 -52.89 -37.93 0.78
C ASP A 148 -54.03 -38.60 -0.02
N ASN A 149 -53.97 -39.91 -0.21
CA ASN A 149 -54.99 -40.71 -0.92
C ASN A 149 -56.42 -40.64 -0.30
N GLY A 150 -56.67 -39.77 0.68
CA GLY A 150 -57.95 -39.42 1.28
C GLY A 150 -58.30 -37.92 1.26
N GLY A 151 -57.55 -37.07 0.54
CA GLY A 151 -57.98 -35.69 0.24
C GLY A 151 -57.85 -34.67 1.38
N LYS A 152 -57.03 -34.93 2.41
CA LYS A 152 -56.73 -33.93 3.44
C LYS A 152 -55.45 -33.16 3.12
N PRO A 153 -55.46 -31.82 3.23
CA PRO A 153 -54.27 -31.00 3.01
C PRO A 153 -53.26 -31.22 4.15
N THR A 154 -52.08 -31.74 3.82
CA THR A 154 -50.94 -31.76 4.75
C THR A 154 -50.25 -30.40 4.72
N LYS A 155 -50.11 -29.78 5.90
CA LYS A 155 -49.35 -28.56 6.08
C LYS A 155 -47.87 -28.88 5.90
N PRO A 156 -47.10 -28.15 5.08
CA PRO A 156 -45.67 -28.38 4.98
C PRO A 156 -45.04 -28.14 6.36
N GLU A 157 -44.39 -29.18 6.86
CA GLU A 157 -43.68 -29.14 8.14
C GLU A 157 -42.52 -28.14 7.98
N LYS A 158 -42.59 -27.00 8.68
CA LYS A 158 -41.50 -26.01 8.68
C LYS A 158 -40.25 -26.73 9.21
N THR A 159 -39.25 -26.88 8.36
CA THR A 159 -37.96 -27.43 8.77
C THR A 159 -37.21 -26.35 9.54
N GLU A 160 -37.48 -26.25 10.84
CA GLU A 160 -36.76 -25.34 11.73
C GLU A 160 -35.31 -25.80 11.87
N LEU A 161 -34.36 -24.85 11.83
CA LEU A 161 -32.96 -25.15 12.08
C LEU A 161 -32.76 -25.56 13.54
N THR A 162 -32.00 -26.63 13.75
CA THR A 162 -31.53 -26.98 15.09
C THR A 162 -30.57 -25.90 15.60
N GLU A 163 -30.39 -25.80 16.93
CA GLU A 163 -29.47 -24.80 17.52
C GLU A 163 -28.03 -24.91 16.99
N ALA A 164 -27.57 -26.13 16.68
CA ALA A 164 -26.26 -26.35 16.06
C ALA A 164 -26.18 -25.73 14.66
N GLU A 165 -27.27 -25.82 13.89
CA GLU A 165 -27.35 -25.30 12.52
C GLU A 165 -27.49 -23.78 12.48
N LYS A 166 -28.18 -23.18 13.45
CA LYS A 166 -28.21 -21.72 13.61
C LYS A 166 -26.83 -21.15 13.92
N VAL A 167 -26.05 -21.85 14.75
CA VAL A 167 -24.65 -21.49 15.02
C VAL A 167 -23.81 -21.61 13.77
N GLU A 168 -24.02 -22.67 12.97
CA GLU A 168 -23.30 -22.86 11.71
C GLU A 168 -23.67 -21.80 10.66
N ALA A 169 -24.95 -21.42 10.56
CA ALA A 169 -25.44 -20.34 9.71
C ALA A 169 -24.74 -19.01 10.05
N LYS A 170 -24.70 -18.67 11.35
CA LYS A 170 -23.96 -17.50 11.83
C LYS A 170 -22.47 -17.57 11.52
N ARG A 171 -21.85 -18.75 11.66
CA ARG A 171 -20.42 -18.94 11.34
C ARG A 171 -20.13 -18.75 9.86
N MET A 172 -21.10 -19.07 8.99
CA MET A 172 -21.01 -18.85 7.55
C MET A 172 -21.46 -17.44 7.13
N GLY A 173 -21.88 -16.59 8.07
CA GLY A 173 -22.41 -15.25 7.77
C GLY A 173 -23.72 -15.28 6.97
N MET A 174 -24.48 -16.37 7.10
CA MET A 174 -25.77 -16.57 6.42
C MET A 174 -26.91 -16.38 7.42
N ASP A 175 -28.03 -15.82 6.95
CA ASP A 175 -29.27 -15.87 7.71
C ASP A 175 -29.87 -17.30 7.69
N GLU A 176 -30.81 -17.54 8.58
CA GLU A 176 -31.38 -18.87 8.80
C GLU A 176 -32.15 -19.39 7.57
N GLU A 177 -32.85 -18.52 6.83
CA GLU A 177 -33.58 -18.90 5.61
C GLU A 177 -32.63 -19.28 4.48
N TYR A 178 -31.55 -18.51 4.29
CA TYR A 178 -30.53 -18.77 3.30
C TYR A 178 -29.75 -20.06 3.62
N TYR A 179 -29.51 -20.34 4.90
CA TYR A 179 -28.84 -21.57 5.33
C TYR A 179 -29.71 -22.83 5.09
N ILE A 180 -31.04 -22.73 5.26
CA ILE A 180 -31.97 -23.82 4.88
C ILE A 180 -31.86 -24.12 3.38
N GLN A 181 -31.91 -23.09 2.53
CA GLN A 181 -31.79 -23.24 1.07
C GLN A 181 -30.42 -23.80 0.66
N TYR A 182 -29.34 -23.37 1.33
CA TYR A 182 -28.00 -23.90 1.12
C TYR A 182 -27.93 -25.40 1.42
N LYS A 183 -28.52 -25.86 2.52
CA LYS A 183 -28.59 -27.29 2.87
C LYS A 183 -29.38 -28.11 1.86
N GLU A 184 -30.55 -27.63 1.45
CA GLU A 184 -31.37 -28.32 0.44
C GLU A 184 -30.64 -28.45 -0.89
N THR A 185 -29.96 -27.38 -1.32
CA THR A 185 -29.16 -27.38 -2.54
C THR A 185 -27.99 -28.36 -2.45
N ARG A 186 -27.32 -28.41 -1.29
CA ARG A 186 -26.22 -29.37 -1.04
C ARG A 186 -26.70 -30.82 -1.00
N LYS A 187 -27.88 -31.08 -0.44
CA LYS A 187 -28.50 -32.41 -0.40
C LYS A 187 -28.85 -32.90 -1.82
N LYS A 188 -29.43 -32.03 -2.64
CA LYS A 188 -29.71 -32.29 -4.07
C LYS A 188 -28.43 -32.56 -4.87
N LEU A 189 -27.36 -31.80 -4.63
CA LEU A 189 -26.06 -31.99 -5.30
C LEU A 189 -25.34 -33.29 -4.90
N LYS A 190 -25.63 -33.83 -3.70
CA LYS A 190 -25.09 -35.11 -3.24
C LYS A 190 -25.90 -36.32 -3.70
N GLY A 191 -27.03 -36.12 -4.39
CA GLY A 191 -27.90 -37.21 -4.81
C GLY A 191 -28.58 -37.95 -3.65
N GLU A 192 -28.59 -37.34 -2.46
CA GLU A 192 -29.26 -37.87 -1.27
C GLU A 192 -30.72 -37.36 -1.28
N THR A 193 -31.56 -37.87 -2.19
CA THR A 193 -33.03 -37.72 -2.08
C THR A 193 -33.59 -38.83 -1.22
#